data_AF-A0A7W7C5L7-F1
#
_entry.id   AF-A0A7W7C5L7-F1
#
_cell.length_a   1.000
_cell.length_b   1.000
_cell.length_c   1.000
_cell.angle_alpha   90.00
_cell.angle_beta   90.00
_cell.angle_gamma   90.00
#
_symmetry.space_group_name_H-M   'P 1'
#
loop_
_entity.id
_entity.type
_entity.pdbx_description
1 polymer ?
#
loop_
_entity_poly.entity_id
_entity_poly.type
_entity_poly.pdbx_seq_one_letter_code
_entity_poly.pdbx_strand_id
1 'polypeptide(L)'
;MYRVLVSADDLIVGFGLRSMVSAGADLTLVDEGDRADVVLADLPDLSEWRLTRLARLTTRTPVVALLGVARVHQAIGLLRQGFQGILFHETYTPESLAAAARAAAEGNRVLDPLLAVPSLPGPRQPDSRPVASVRLACA
;
A
#
# COMPACT_ATOMS: atom_id res chain seq x y z
N MET A 1 14.65 -15.79 -7.43
CA MET A 1 15.04 -15.24 -6.12
C MET A 1 14.93 -13.73 -6.23
N TYR A 2 14.16 -13.09 -5.35
CA TYR A 2 13.84 -11.66 -5.41
C TYR A 2 14.60 -10.88 -4.34
N ARG A 3 15.17 -9.74 -4.70
CA ARG A 3 15.89 -8.86 -3.79
C ARG A 3 14.93 -7.88 -3.13
N VAL A 4 14.81 -7.96 -1.82
CA VAL A 4 13.86 -7.19 -1.03
C VAL A 4 14.63 -6.20 -0.16
N LEU A 5 14.31 -4.91 -0.32
CA LEU A 5 14.74 -3.88 0.61
C LEU A 5 13.65 -3.63 1.64
N VAL A 6 14.00 -3.64 2.92
CA VAL A 6 13.11 -3.23 4.01
C VAL A 6 13.49 -1.81 4.43
N SER A 7 12.53 -0.88 4.36
CA SER A 7 12.68 0.50 4.83
C SER A 7 11.78 0.73 6.04
N ALA A 8 12.38 0.89 7.22
CA ALA A 8 11.70 1.17 8.48
C ALA A 8 12.48 2.21 9.28
N ASP A 9 11.78 3.08 10.02
CA ASP A 9 12.41 4.09 10.87
C ASP A 9 12.70 3.55 12.28
N ASP A 10 11.91 2.56 12.74
CA ASP A 10 12.10 1.88 14.01
C ASP A 10 12.98 0.63 13.84
N LEU A 11 14.02 0.52 14.67
CA LEU A 11 15.00 -0.58 14.60
C LEU A 11 14.38 -1.94 14.93
N ILE A 12 13.44 -2.00 15.87
CA ILE A 12 12.78 -3.24 16.30
C ILE A 12 11.83 -3.70 15.21
N VAL A 13 11.02 -2.78 14.65
CA VAL A 13 10.13 -3.08 13.53
C VAL A 13 10.94 -3.51 12.31
N GLY A 14 12.00 -2.77 11.97
CA GLY A 14 12.89 -3.10 10.87
C GLY A 14 13.53 -4.49 11.02
N PHE A 15 14.00 -4.84 12.23
CA PHE A 15 14.53 -6.18 12.51
C PHE A 15 13.45 -7.27 12.35
N GLY A 16 12.26 -7.04 12.90
CA GLY A 16 11.13 -7.98 12.79
C GLY A 16 10.75 -8.25 11.34
N LEU A 17 10.59 -7.20 10.54
CA LEU A 17 10.28 -7.29 9.11
C LEU A 17 11.39 -8.01 8.33
N ARG A 18 12.66 -7.67 8.59
CA ARG A 18 13.80 -8.38 8.00
C ARG A 18 13.78 -9.87 8.35
N SER A 19 13.49 -10.22 9.61
CA SER A 19 13.35 -11.62 10.02
C SER A 19 12.22 -12.35 9.29
N MET A 20 11.08 -11.70 9.08
CA MET A 20 9.94 -12.27 8.34
C MET A 20 10.29 -12.51 6.86
N VAL A 21 10.95 -11.54 6.22
CA VAL A 21 11.36 -11.67 4.81
C VAL A 21 12.40 -12.78 4.64
N SER A 22 13.37 -12.88 5.55
CA SER A 22 14.40 -13.93 5.52
C SER A 22 13.85 -15.34 5.70
N ALA A 23 12.65 -15.50 6.25
CA ALA A 23 11.98 -16.79 6.33
C ALA A 23 11.44 -17.27 4.96
N GLY A 24 11.31 -16.37 3.98
CA GLY A 24 10.93 -16.70 2.62
C GLY A 24 12.09 -17.30 1.83
N ALA A 25 11.95 -18.57 1.42
CA ALA A 25 13.03 -19.34 0.78
C ALA A 25 13.55 -18.75 -0.55
N ASP A 26 12.78 -17.88 -1.20
CA ASP A 26 13.09 -17.26 -2.49
C ASP A 26 13.31 -15.74 -2.41
N LEU A 27 13.45 -15.20 -1.20
CA LEU A 27 13.71 -13.79 -0.93
C LEU A 27 15.14 -13.59 -0.41
N THR A 28 15.79 -12.53 -0.88
CA THR A 28 17.10 -12.09 -0.37
C THR A 28 16.95 -10.67 0.14
N LEU A 29 17.32 -10.44 1.40
CA LEU A 29 17.44 -9.07 1.90
C LEU A 29 18.63 -8.37 1.26
N VAL A 30 18.43 -7.12 0.87
CA VAL A 30 19.50 -6.22 0.41
C VAL A 30 19.51 -4.96 1.28
N ASP A 31 20.66 -4.31 1.34
CA ASP A 31 20.83 -3.09 2.12
C ASP A 31 20.56 -1.84 1.29
N GLU A 32 20.48 -0.68 1.97
CA GLU A 32 20.27 0.59 1.28
C GLU A 32 21.43 0.88 0.32
N GLY A 33 21.09 1.22 -0.93
CA GLY A 33 22.06 1.49 -2.00
C GLY A 33 22.23 0.33 -2.98
N ASP A 34 21.86 -0.89 -2.58
CA ASP A 34 21.81 -2.03 -3.49
C ASP A 34 20.57 -1.99 -4.38
N ARG A 35 20.67 -2.66 -5.53
CA ARG A 35 19.53 -2.81 -6.43
C ARG A 35 18.52 -3.80 -5.83
N ALA A 36 17.36 -3.30 -5.41
CA ALA A 36 16.22 -4.11 -4.99
C ALA A 36 15.23 -4.34 -6.13
N ASP A 37 14.55 -5.49 -6.11
CA ASP A 37 13.44 -5.82 -6.99
C ASP A 37 12.09 -5.36 -6.41
N VAL A 38 11.99 -5.23 -5.08
CA VAL A 38 10.84 -4.66 -4.37
C VAL A 38 11.29 -3.99 -3.07
N VAL A 39 10.58 -2.94 -2.66
CA VAL A 39 10.75 -2.28 -1.36
C VAL A 39 9.51 -2.55 -0.49
N LEU A 40 9.72 -3.05 0.72
CA LEU A 40 8.72 -3.08 1.79
C LEU A 40 8.96 -1.87 2.69
N ALA A 41 8.05 -0.90 2.66
CA ALA A 41 8.18 0.36 3.38
C ALA A 41 7.21 0.39 4.56
N ASP A 42 7.76 0.32 5.77
CA ASP A 42 7.02 0.52 7.02
C ASP A 42 6.69 2.00 7.21
N LEU A 43 5.42 2.36 7.26
CA LEU A 43 4.92 3.75 7.31
C LEU A 43 4.07 3.98 8.57
N PRO A 44 4.67 4.01 9.77
CA PRO A 44 3.95 4.28 11.01
C PRO A 44 3.45 5.73 11.07
N ASP A 45 4.24 6.65 10.52
CA ASP A 45 3.85 8.01 10.18
C ASP A 45 3.85 8.21 8.66
N LEU A 46 2.96 9.07 8.18
CA LEU A 46 2.91 9.48 6.77
C LEU A 46 3.64 10.82 6.62
N SER A 47 4.88 10.88 7.11
CA SER A 47 5.70 12.09 7.00
C SER A 47 5.91 12.46 5.51
N GLU A 48 5.67 13.72 5.17
CA GLU A 48 5.65 14.19 3.77
C GLU A 48 6.99 13.96 3.06
N TRP A 49 8.10 14.18 3.76
CA TRP A 49 9.45 13.98 3.20
C TRP A 49 9.69 12.51 2.84
N ARG A 50 9.20 11.57 3.66
CA ARG A 50 9.38 10.13 3.47
C ARG A 50 8.49 9.62 2.35
N LEU A 51 7.24 10.06 2.31
CA LEU A 51 6.35 9.79 1.19
C LEU A 51 6.91 10.33 -0.12
N THR A 52 7.46 11.54 -0.12
CA THR A 52 8.10 12.12 -1.31
C THR A 52 9.32 11.30 -1.75
N ARG A 53 10.13 10.82 -0.80
CA ARG A 53 11.29 9.94 -1.09
C ARG A 53 10.82 8.61 -1.69
N LEU A 54 9.83 7.95 -1.09
CA LEU A 54 9.30 6.66 -1.55
C LEU A 54 8.56 6.78 -2.88
N ALA A 55 7.78 7.83 -3.10
CA ALA A 55 7.09 8.10 -4.37
C ALA A 55 8.05 8.36 -5.53
N ARG A 56 9.30 8.78 -5.26
CA ARG A 56 10.34 8.79 -6.30
C ARG A 56 10.84 7.39 -6.61
N LEU A 57 10.95 6.53 -5.60
CA LEU A 57 11.38 5.14 -5.77
C LEU A 57 10.36 4.31 -6.56
N THR A 58 9.05 4.56 -6.39
CA THR A 58 7.98 3.85 -7.12
C THR A 58 8.11 3.95 -8.64
N THR A 59 8.83 4.94 -9.17
CA THR A 59 9.09 5.09 -10.61
C THR A 59 10.05 4.04 -11.18
N ARG A 60 10.84 3.36 -10.32
CA ARG A 60 11.90 2.42 -10.71
C ARG A 60 11.77 1.06 -10.04
N THR A 61 11.25 1.04 -8.82
CA THR A 61 11.15 -0.15 -7.99
C THR A 61 9.76 -0.19 -7.37
N PRO A 62 9.03 -1.31 -7.47
CA PRO A 62 7.74 -1.43 -6.82
C PRO A 62 7.89 -1.29 -5.30
N VAL A 63 7.03 -0.47 -4.70
CA VAL A 63 6.99 -0.23 -3.25
C VAL A 63 5.68 -0.74 -2.69
N VAL A 64 5.74 -1.64 -1.71
CA VAL A 64 4.59 -2.05 -0.90
C VAL A 64 4.64 -1.29 0.41
N ALA A 65 3.60 -0.49 0.69
CA ALA A 65 3.49 0.22 1.95
C ALA A 65 2.85 -0.67 3.02
N LEU A 66 3.45 -0.67 4.19
CA LEU A 66 2.94 -1.31 5.41
C LEU A 66 2.46 -0.18 6.33
N LEU A 67 1.22 -0.25 6.79
CA LEU A 67 0.63 0.79 7.64
C LEU A 67 -0.27 0.17 8.71
N GLY A 68 -0.58 0.92 9.77
CA GLY A 68 -1.62 0.49 10.72
C GLY A 68 -3.02 0.61 10.11
N VAL A 69 -3.93 -0.30 10.48
CA VAL A 69 -5.32 -0.32 9.99
C VAL A 69 -6.08 0.99 10.27
N ALA A 70 -5.71 1.71 11.34
CA ALA A 70 -6.24 3.04 11.65
C ALA A 70 -6.08 4.06 10.51
N ARG A 71 -5.15 3.80 9.58
CA ARG A 71 -4.83 4.64 8.41
C ARG A 71 -5.42 4.12 7.10
N VAL A 72 -6.36 3.17 7.12
CA VAL A 72 -6.99 2.60 5.92
C VAL A 72 -7.48 3.65 4.90
N HIS A 73 -8.02 4.78 5.38
CA HIS A 73 -8.49 5.88 4.54
C HIS A 73 -7.38 6.54 3.69
N GLN A 74 -6.11 6.41 4.11
CA GLN A 74 -4.94 6.96 3.44
C GLN A 74 -4.39 6.02 2.35
N ALA A 75 -4.78 4.74 2.36
CA ALA A 75 -4.32 3.71 1.41
C ALA A 75 -4.57 4.10 -0.06
N ILE A 76 -5.74 4.66 -0.36
CA ILE A 76 -6.09 5.12 -1.72
C ILE A 76 -5.13 6.22 -2.19
N GLY A 77 -4.71 7.11 -1.29
CA GLY A 77 -3.75 8.17 -1.60
C GLY A 77 -2.39 7.59 -1.99
N LEU A 78 -1.90 6.61 -1.25
CA LEU A 78 -0.62 5.93 -1.54
C LEU A 78 -0.68 5.17 -2.87
N LEU A 79 -1.77 4.46 -3.16
CA LEU A 79 -1.97 3.81 -4.46
C LEU A 79 -1.94 4.81 -5.62
N ARG A 80 -2.57 5.98 -5.46
CA ARG A 80 -2.53 7.08 -6.45
C ARG A 80 -1.14 7.68 -6.62
N GLN A 81 -0.29 7.60 -5.60
CA GLN A 81 1.12 8.02 -5.65
C GLN A 81 2.06 6.97 -6.26
N GLY A 82 1.51 5.85 -6.75
CA GLY A 82 2.27 4.83 -7.49
C GLY A 82 2.78 3.67 -6.63
N PHE A 83 2.41 3.59 -5.35
CA PHE A 83 2.71 2.41 -4.55
C PHE A 83 2.11 1.16 -5.20
N GLN A 84 2.91 0.09 -5.27
CA GLN A 84 2.54 -1.18 -5.89
C GLN A 84 1.56 -1.96 -5.03
N GLY A 85 1.58 -1.72 -3.72
CA GLY A 85 0.62 -2.34 -2.83
C GLY A 85 0.55 -1.75 -1.45
N ILE A 86 -0.45 -2.24 -0.71
CA ILE A 86 -0.79 -1.83 0.64
C ILE A 86 -1.05 -3.09 1.47
N LEU A 87 -0.41 -3.19 2.64
CA LEU A 87 -0.68 -4.20 3.66
C LEU A 87 -0.84 -3.52 5.03
N PHE A 88 -1.62 -4.13 5.92
CA PHE A 88 -1.78 -3.64 7.30
C PHE A 88 -0.98 -4.45 8.31
N HIS A 89 -0.37 -3.79 9.30
CA HIS A 89 0.41 -4.47 10.35
C HIS A 89 -0.38 -5.53 11.13
N GLU A 90 -1.69 -5.34 11.23
CA GLU A 90 -2.59 -6.20 11.99
C GLU A 90 -3.02 -7.46 11.21
N THR A 91 -2.71 -7.56 9.92
CA THR A 91 -3.27 -8.58 9.03
C THR A 91 -2.24 -9.48 8.37
N TYR A 92 -1.03 -8.99 8.08
CA TYR A 92 -0.04 -9.80 7.38
C TYR A 92 0.65 -10.81 8.29
N THR A 93 1.03 -11.95 7.71
CA THR A 93 1.88 -12.99 8.30
C THR A 93 3.20 -13.03 7.53
N PRO A 94 4.23 -13.73 8.00
CA PRO A 94 5.48 -13.90 7.24
C PRO A 94 5.24 -14.46 5.83
N GLU A 95 4.33 -15.42 5.69
CA GLU A 95 4.00 -16.05 4.41
C GLU A 95 3.26 -15.09 3.47
N SER A 96 2.31 -14.32 3.98
CA SER A 96 1.58 -13.35 3.15
C SER A 96 2.44 -12.14 2.78
N LEU A 97 3.37 -11.72 3.67
CA LEU A 97 4.37 -10.70 3.37
C LEU A 97 5.33 -11.19 2.26
N ALA A 98 5.77 -12.44 2.33
CA ALA A 98 6.60 -13.04 1.29
C ALA A 98 5.85 -13.18 -0.05
N ALA A 99 4.58 -13.59 -0.03
CA ALA A 99 3.73 -13.61 -1.21
C ALA A 99 3.54 -12.23 -1.82
N ALA A 100 3.33 -11.20 -0.99
CA ALA A 100 3.23 -9.82 -1.42
C ALA A 100 4.51 -9.30 -2.07
N ALA A 101 5.68 -9.57 -1.47
CA ALA A 101 6.96 -9.17 -2.04
C ALA A 101 7.16 -9.76 -3.45
N ARG A 102 6.85 -11.05 -3.62
CA ARG A 102 6.94 -11.75 -4.91
C ARG A 102 5.99 -11.17 -5.94
N ALA A 103 4.71 -11.05 -5.59
CA ALA A 103 3.71 -10.49 -6.47
C ALA A 103 4.08 -9.07 -6.92
N ALA A 104 4.55 -8.22 -5.99
CA ALA A 104 4.99 -6.87 -6.32
C ALA A 104 6.24 -6.85 -7.22
N ALA A 105 7.22 -7.72 -6.97
CA ALA A 105 8.41 -7.85 -7.82
C ALA A 105 8.08 -8.34 -9.24
N GLU A 106 7.02 -9.12 -9.40
CA GLU A 106 6.46 -9.57 -10.68
C GLU A 106 5.61 -8.50 -11.39
N GLY A 107 5.41 -7.35 -10.75
CA GLY A 107 4.61 -6.23 -11.28
C GLY A 107 3.11 -6.32 -10.95
N ASN A 108 2.68 -7.30 -10.16
CA ASN A 108 1.29 -7.44 -9.72
C ASN A 108 0.96 -6.43 -8.61
N ARG A 109 -0.30 -5.99 -8.54
CA ARG A 109 -0.78 -5.16 -7.43
C ARG A 109 -1.00 -6.02 -6.19
N VAL A 110 -0.62 -5.50 -5.03
CA VAL A 110 -0.82 -6.16 -3.75
C VAL A 110 -1.81 -5.33 -2.93
N LEU A 111 -2.94 -5.93 -2.57
CA LEU A 111 -3.92 -5.27 -1.71
C LEU A 111 -4.18 -6.16 -0.51
N ASP A 112 -4.16 -5.54 0.66
CA ASP A 112 -4.59 -6.17 1.89
C ASP A 112 -6.03 -6.70 1.76
N PRO A 113 -6.34 -7.89 2.29
CA PRO A 113 -7.71 -8.41 2.33
C PRO A 113 -8.74 -7.42 2.90
N LEU A 114 -8.36 -6.54 3.84
CA LEU A 114 -9.25 -5.51 4.38
C LEU A 114 -9.67 -4.47 3.33
N LEU A 115 -8.87 -4.26 2.28
CA LEU A 115 -9.21 -3.39 1.16
C LEU A 115 -10.05 -4.12 0.08
N ALA A 116 -10.06 -5.45 0.10
CA ALA A 116 -10.83 -6.27 -0.83
C ALA A 116 -12.32 -6.38 -0.45
N VAL A 117 -12.71 -5.88 0.72
CA VAL A 117 -14.12 -5.82 1.12
C VAL A 117 -14.85 -4.87 0.16
N PRO A 118 -15.92 -5.33 -0.54
CA PRO A 118 -16.66 -4.47 -1.45
C PRO A 118 -17.20 -3.28 -0.67
N SER A 119 -16.66 -2.08 -0.95
CA SER A 119 -17.25 -0.84 -0.48
C SER A 119 -18.63 -0.75 -1.12
N LEU A 120 -19.69 -0.98 -0.32
CA LEU A 120 -21.04 -0.60 -0.73
C LEU A 120 -20.96 0.84 -1.23
N PRO A 121 -21.48 1.16 -2.43
CA PRO A 121 -21.49 2.54 -2.88
C PRO A 121 -22.19 3.36 -1.79
N GLY A 122 -21.47 4.32 -1.23
CA GLY A 122 -22.08 5.31 -0.35
C GLY A 122 -23.24 6.01 -1.07
N PRO A 123 -24.16 6.66 -0.34
CA PRO A 123 -25.22 7.43 -0.98
C PRO A 123 -24.60 8.34 -2.03
N ARG A 124 -25.03 8.20 -3.29
CA ARG A 124 -24.60 9.08 -4.37
C ARG A 124 -24.89 10.50 -3.91
N GLN A 125 -23.87 11.35 -3.82
CA GLN A 125 -24.11 12.78 -3.62
C GLN A 125 -25.08 13.21 -4.71
N PRO A 126 -26.26 13.76 -4.36
CA PRO A 126 -27.20 14.19 -5.37
C PRO A 126 -26.49 15.23 -6.23
N ASP A 127 -26.46 14.95 -7.53
CA ASP A 127 -25.88 15.80 -8.56
C ASP A 127 -26.41 17.22 -8.31
N SER A 128 -25.54 18.20 -8.06
CA SER A 128 -25.93 19.59 -7.72
C SER A 128 -26.56 20.34 -8.90
N ARG A 129 -26.94 19.61 -9.95
CA ARG A 129 -27.61 20.14 -11.12
C ARG A 129 -29.01 20.58 -10.68
N PRO A 130 -29.40 21.83 -10.94
CA PRO A 130 -30.75 22.29 -10.63
C PRO A 130 -31.73 21.40 -11.38
N VAL A 131 -32.56 20.66 -10.63
CA VAL A 131 -33.64 19.87 -11.21
C VAL A 131 -34.62 20.86 -11.84
N ALA A 132 -34.87 20.71 -13.15
CA ALA A 132 -35.83 21.54 -13.86
C ALA A 132 -37.18 21.46 -13.13
N SER A 133 -37.66 22.59 -12.61
CA SER A 133 -38.92 22.66 -11.88
C SER A 133 -40.06 22.18 -12.77
N VAL A 134 -40.67 21.06 -12.42
CA VAL A 134 -41.89 20.57 -13.06
C VAL A 134 -43.01 21.55 -12.70
N ARG A 135 -43.50 22.31 -13.68
CA ARG A 135 -44.72 23.10 -13.51
C ARG A 135 -45.91 22.14 -13.55
N LEU A 136 -46.49 21.87 -12.39
CA LEU A 136 -47.81 21.25 -12.28
C LEU A 136 -48.83 22.23 -12.85
N ALA A 137 -49.35 21.93 -14.04
CA ALA A 137 -50.54 22.59 -14.57
C ALA A 137 -51.74 22.04 -13.80
N CYS A 138 -52.30 22.84 -12.90
CA CYS A 138 -53.62 22.59 -12.35
C CYS A 138 -54.65 22.74 -13.48
N ALA A 139 -55.43 21.68 -13.71
CA ALA A 139 -56.66 21.70 -14.49
C ALA A 139 -57.85 21.65 -13.52
#